data_AF-A0A6G3Y163-F1
#
_entry.id   AF-A0A6G3Y163-F1
#
_cell.length_a   1.000
_cell.length_b   1.000
_cell.length_c   1.000
_cell.angle_alpha   90.00
_cell.angle_beta   90.00
_cell.angle_gamma   90.00
#
_symmetry.space_group_name_H-M   'P 1'
#
loop_
_entity.id
_entity.type
_entity.pdbx_description
1 polymer ?
#
loop_
_entity_poly.entity_id
_entity_poly.type
_entity_poly.pdbx_seq_one_letter_code
_entity_poly.pdbx_strand_id
1 'polypeptide(L)'
;IAAEEPDVILGMNTWDMDTDHAKLSPIAPVVTFADKKQSDTLTWQERLKTAAKALGLTEKADAVIAANEKAVTDAAAAHPEFEGRTYTYSVVHPEQITYMSYADQDPGVFEALGLRKHPR
;
A
#
# COMPACT_ATOMS: atom_id res chain seq x y z
N ILE A 1 7.80 15.60 14.23
CA ILE A 1 6.39 15.90 13.91
C ILE A 1 5.99 17.23 14.54
N ALA A 2 5.87 17.36 15.86
CA ALA A 2 5.51 18.65 16.48
C ALA A 2 6.46 19.81 16.12
N ALA A 3 7.77 19.55 16.05
CA ALA A 3 8.78 20.55 15.69
C ALA A 3 8.73 21.01 14.22
N GLU A 4 8.01 20.29 13.35
CA GLU A 4 7.88 20.63 11.91
C GLU A 4 6.61 21.46 11.62
N GLU A 5 5.83 21.79 12.66
CA GLU A 5 4.58 22.57 12.56
C GLU A 5 3.67 22.15 11.39
N PRO A 6 3.30 20.86 11.27
CA PRO A 6 2.56 20.39 10.11
C PRO A 6 1.12 20.90 10.12
N ASP A 7 0.58 21.26 8.96
CA ASP A 7 -0.84 21.60 8.80
C ASP A 7 -1.74 20.36 8.73
N VAL A 8 -1.17 19.19 8.40
CA VAL A 8 -1.86 17.90 8.30
C VAL A 8 -0.88 16.75 8.51
N ILE A 9 -1.36 15.67 9.15
CA ILE A 9 -0.58 14.44 9.35
C ILE A 9 -1.26 13.28 8.61
N LEU A 10 -0.56 12.63 7.69
CA LEU A 10 -1.07 11.49 6.93
C LEU A 10 -0.63 10.16 7.57
N GLY A 11 -1.54 9.49 8.26
CA GLY A 11 -1.30 8.23 8.96
C GLY A 11 -1.86 7.01 8.22
N MET A 12 -1.56 6.85 6.93
CA MET A 12 -2.23 5.84 6.08
C MET A 12 -1.69 4.41 6.23
N ASN A 13 -0.60 4.21 6.98
CA ASN A 13 0.01 2.91 7.20
C ASN A 13 0.63 2.84 8.61
N THR A 14 -0.14 2.43 9.60
CA THR A 14 0.30 2.35 10.99
C THR A 14 -0.29 1.12 11.68
N TRP A 15 0.54 0.37 12.42
CA TRP A 15 0.11 -0.81 13.17
C TRP A 15 -0.76 -0.47 14.40
N ASP A 16 -0.52 0.67 15.05
CA ASP A 16 -1.21 1.08 16.29
C ASP A 16 -1.79 2.50 16.22
N MET A 17 -2.62 2.75 15.20
CA MET A 17 -3.23 4.08 14.98
C MET A 17 -3.97 4.61 16.21
N ASP A 18 -4.66 3.79 16.99
CA ASP A 18 -5.38 4.29 18.17
C ASP A 18 -4.44 4.96 19.19
N THR A 19 -3.24 4.40 19.37
CA THR A 19 -2.21 4.94 20.28
C THR A 19 -1.53 6.15 19.67
N ASP A 20 -1.24 6.10 18.36
CA ASP A 20 -0.54 7.17 17.66
C ASP A 20 -1.44 8.38 17.43
N HIS A 21 -2.72 8.17 17.12
CA HIS A 21 -3.71 9.23 16.91
C HIS A 21 -3.83 10.15 18.13
N ALA A 22 -3.83 9.59 19.35
CA ALA A 22 -3.87 10.37 20.58
C ALA A 22 -2.65 11.30 20.76
N LYS A 23 -1.48 10.91 20.24
CA LYS A 23 -0.25 11.71 20.29
C LYS A 23 -0.18 12.73 19.15
N LEU A 24 -0.78 12.42 18.01
CA LEU A 24 -0.70 13.22 16.78
C LEU A 24 -1.81 14.27 16.69
N SER A 25 -3.02 13.98 17.17
CA SER A 25 -4.18 14.88 17.12
C SER A 25 -3.96 16.26 17.77
N PRO A 26 -3.18 16.38 18.87
CA PRO A 26 -2.86 17.69 19.43
C PRO A 26 -1.93 18.53 18.56
N ILE A 27 -1.25 17.93 17.58
CA ILE A 27 -0.27 18.62 16.72
C ILE A 27 -0.98 19.21 15.49
N ALA A 28 -1.75 18.38 14.78
CA ALA A 28 -2.45 18.76 13.56
C ALA A 28 -3.59 17.78 13.25
N PRO A 29 -4.54 18.12 12.35
CA PRO A 29 -5.51 17.16 11.84
C PRO A 29 -4.84 15.89 11.29
N VAL A 30 -5.29 14.73 11.79
CA VAL A 30 -4.77 13.42 11.37
C VAL A 30 -5.71 12.80 10.36
N VAL A 31 -5.18 12.44 9.20
CA VAL A 31 -5.90 11.74 8.13
C VAL A 31 -5.51 10.28 8.19
N THR A 32 -6.50 9.42 8.42
CA THR A 32 -6.30 7.98 8.57
C THR A 32 -7.53 7.19 8.10
N PHE A 33 -7.47 5.86 8.17
CA PHE A 33 -8.58 4.95 7.90
C PHE A 33 -9.69 5.06 8.94
N ALA A 34 -10.94 4.80 8.54
CA ALA A 34 -12.10 4.97 9.42
C ALA A 34 -12.25 3.88 10.49
N ASP A 35 -11.77 2.66 10.22
CA ASP A 35 -11.76 1.52 11.15
C ASP A 35 -10.42 0.79 11.06
N LYS A 36 -9.83 0.41 12.21
CA LYS A 36 -8.59 -0.40 12.29
C LYS A 36 -8.69 -1.69 11.47
N LYS A 37 -9.85 -2.33 11.41
CA LYS A 37 -10.08 -3.51 10.56
C LYS A 37 -9.95 -3.22 9.06
N GLN A 38 -10.20 -1.97 8.64
CA GLN A 38 -10.01 -1.58 7.24
C GLN A 38 -8.54 -1.34 6.92
N SER A 39 -7.70 -1.01 7.90
CA SER A 39 -6.27 -0.73 7.66
C SER A 39 -5.55 -1.91 7.00
N ASP A 40 -5.94 -3.14 7.33
CA ASP A 40 -5.38 -4.38 6.78
C ASP A 40 -5.94 -4.72 5.39
N THR A 41 -7.11 -4.20 5.02
CA THR A 41 -7.79 -4.54 3.75
C THR A 41 -7.73 -3.45 2.69
N LEU A 42 -7.33 -2.22 3.07
CA LEU A 42 -7.27 -1.10 2.16
C LEU A 42 -6.19 -1.32 1.09
N THR A 43 -6.60 -1.20 -0.16
CA THR A 43 -5.67 -1.17 -1.29
C THR A 43 -4.81 0.09 -1.24
N TRP A 44 -3.64 0.06 -1.90
CA TRP A 44 -2.80 1.26 -1.99
C TRP A 44 -3.51 2.42 -2.70
N GLN A 45 -4.40 2.13 -3.65
CA GLN A 45 -5.23 3.12 -4.35
C GLN A 45 -6.19 3.82 -3.39
N GLU A 46 -6.87 3.08 -2.53
CA GLU A 46 -7.78 3.66 -1.53
C GLU A 46 -7.02 4.49 -0.50
N ARG A 47 -5.84 4.02 -0.08
CA ARG A 47 -4.95 4.79 0.79
C ARG A 47 -4.54 6.12 0.12
N LEU A 48 -4.13 6.07 -1.15
CA LEU A 48 -3.76 7.26 -1.92
C LEU A 48 -4.95 8.21 -2.10
N LYS A 49 -6.14 7.71 -2.44
CA LYS A 49 -7.35 8.53 -2.61
C LYS A 49 -7.74 9.24 -1.30
N THR A 50 -7.60 8.56 -0.18
CA THR A 50 -7.89 9.13 1.15
C THR A 50 -6.92 10.27 1.48
N ALA A 51 -5.62 10.04 1.30
CA ALA A 51 -4.60 11.07 1.49
C ALA A 51 -4.79 12.26 0.52
N ALA A 52 -5.05 11.97 -0.76
CA ALA A 52 -5.21 12.99 -1.79
C ALA A 52 -6.45 13.86 -1.54
N LYS A 53 -7.55 13.27 -1.06
CA LYS A 53 -8.75 14.02 -0.68
C LYS A 53 -8.43 15.05 0.41
N ALA A 54 -7.65 14.67 1.42
CA ALA A 54 -7.25 15.59 2.48
C ALA A 54 -6.33 16.71 1.99
N LEU A 55 -5.52 16.44 0.96
CA LEU A 55 -4.63 17.42 0.34
C LEU A 55 -5.30 18.25 -0.78
N GLY A 56 -6.55 17.96 -1.15
CA GLY A 56 -7.19 18.58 -2.32
C GLY A 56 -6.59 18.16 -3.67
N LEU A 57 -5.95 16.99 -3.73
CA LEU A 57 -5.20 16.47 -4.88
C LEU A 57 -5.88 15.27 -5.58
N THR A 58 -7.21 15.17 -5.50
CA THR A 58 -7.96 13.99 -6.00
C THR A 58 -7.69 13.69 -7.47
N GLU A 59 -7.70 14.69 -8.35
CA GLU A 59 -7.42 14.49 -9.79
C GLU A 59 -6.01 13.95 -10.04
N LYS A 60 -5.03 14.42 -9.26
CA LYS A 60 -3.65 13.94 -9.33
C LYS A 60 -3.54 12.48 -8.88
N ALA A 61 -4.30 12.08 -7.85
CA ALA A 61 -4.34 10.70 -7.42
C ALA A 61 -4.91 9.77 -8.50
N ASP A 62 -6.01 10.17 -9.14
CA ASP A 62 -6.60 9.38 -10.23
C ASP A 62 -5.62 9.24 -11.41
N ALA A 63 -4.89 10.31 -11.76
CA ALA A 63 -3.85 10.26 -12.77
C ALA A 63 -2.70 9.30 -12.42
N VAL A 64 -2.24 9.30 -11.16
CA VAL A 64 -1.19 8.39 -10.68
C VAL A 64 -1.66 6.93 -10.71
N ILE A 65 -2.91 6.67 -10.31
CA ILE A 65 -3.50 5.33 -10.35
C ILE A 65 -3.55 4.82 -11.79
N ALA A 66 -4.10 5.62 -12.71
CA ALA A 66 -4.19 5.25 -14.11
C ALA A 66 -2.82 5.02 -14.76
N ALA A 67 -1.82 5.86 -14.44
CA ALA A 67 -0.46 5.70 -14.93
C ALA A 67 0.18 4.40 -14.44
N ASN A 68 -0.03 4.04 -13.17
CA ASN A 68 0.49 2.80 -12.60
C ASN A 68 -0.19 1.57 -13.23
N GLU A 69 -1.52 1.56 -13.35
CA GLU A 69 -2.26 0.48 -14.00
C GLU A 69 -1.82 0.27 -15.46
N LYS A 70 -1.57 1.37 -16.17
CA LYS A 70 -0.99 1.33 -17.51
C LYS A 70 0.40 0.71 -17.51
N ALA A 71 1.29 1.14 -16.63
CA ALA A 71 2.66 0.62 -16.57
C ALA A 71 2.69 -0.90 -16.31
N VAL A 72 1.83 -1.39 -15.41
CA VAL A 72 1.73 -2.82 -15.11
C VAL A 72 1.16 -3.59 -16.31
N THR A 73 0.12 -3.05 -16.97
CA THR A 73 -0.48 -3.67 -18.16
C THR A 73 0.51 -3.74 -19.33
N ASP A 74 1.26 -2.66 -19.58
CA ASP A 74 2.29 -2.61 -20.61
C ASP A 74 3.41 -3.62 -20.32
N ALA A 75 3.82 -3.77 -19.06
CA ALA A 75 4.81 -4.75 -18.64
C ALA A 75 4.30 -6.20 -18.81
N ALA A 76 3.06 -6.49 -18.44
CA ALA A 76 2.45 -7.80 -18.65
C ALA A 76 2.38 -8.16 -20.15
N ALA A 77 2.01 -7.20 -21.01
CA ALA A 77 1.98 -7.39 -22.46
C ALA A 77 3.37 -7.57 -23.08
N ALA A 78 4.40 -6.92 -22.53
CA ALA A 78 5.78 -7.09 -22.96
C ALA A 78 6.39 -8.43 -22.53
N HIS A 79 5.83 -9.06 -21.49
CA HIS A 79 6.34 -10.29 -20.88
C HIS A 79 5.29 -11.40 -20.77
N PRO A 80 4.73 -11.89 -21.89
CA PRO A 80 3.75 -12.97 -21.88
C PRO A 80 4.29 -14.28 -21.26
N GLU A 81 5.62 -14.45 -21.17
CA GLU A 81 6.26 -15.60 -20.53
C GLU A 81 5.98 -15.73 -19.02
N PHE A 82 5.52 -14.67 -18.37
CA PHE A 82 5.12 -14.67 -16.96
C PHE A 82 3.77 -15.32 -16.72
N GLU A 83 2.93 -15.43 -17.74
CA GLU A 83 1.57 -15.94 -17.60
C GLU A 83 1.57 -17.37 -17.04
N GLY A 84 0.92 -17.56 -15.89
CA GLY A 84 0.79 -18.85 -15.22
C GLY A 84 2.06 -19.34 -14.52
N ARG A 85 3.16 -18.57 -14.54
CA ARG A 85 4.35 -18.86 -13.74
C ARG A 85 4.09 -18.63 -12.27
N THR A 86 4.75 -19.42 -11.43
CA THR A 86 4.59 -19.30 -9.98
C THR A 86 5.68 -18.43 -9.36
N TYR A 87 5.34 -17.69 -8.30
CA TYR A 87 6.31 -16.92 -7.50
C TYR A 87 6.15 -17.20 -6.00
N THR A 88 7.24 -17.00 -5.26
CA THR A 88 7.27 -16.98 -3.80
C THR A 88 7.93 -15.67 -3.37
N TYR A 89 7.26 -14.92 -2.48
CA TYR A 89 7.83 -13.71 -1.90
C TYR A 89 8.44 -14.00 -0.53
N SER A 90 9.64 -13.46 -0.26
CA SER A 90 10.33 -13.65 1.02
C SER A 90 11.09 -12.40 1.39
N VAL A 91 11.05 -12.04 2.67
CA VAL A 91 11.78 -10.89 3.20
C VAL A 91 13.02 -11.41 3.90
N VAL A 92 14.19 -11.04 3.38
CA VAL A 92 15.49 -11.45 3.92
C VAL A 92 16.06 -10.31 4.75
N HIS A 93 16.24 -10.55 6.04
CA HIS A 93 17.03 -9.69 6.94
C HIS A 93 18.39 -10.35 7.20
N PRO A 94 19.45 -9.57 7.53
CA PRO A 94 20.79 -10.13 7.77
C PRO A 94 20.82 -11.26 8.80
N GLU A 95 19.98 -11.18 9.83
CA GLU A 95 19.92 -12.10 10.96
C GLU A 95 18.80 -13.17 10.80
N GLN A 96 17.87 -13.01 9.86
CA GLN A 96 16.67 -13.83 9.74
C GLN A 96 16.05 -13.79 8.34
N ILE A 97 15.65 -14.94 7.80
CA ILE A 97 14.76 -15.01 6.65
C ILE A 97 13.34 -15.19 7.17
N THR A 98 12.46 -14.25 6.87
CA THR A 98 11.03 -14.37 7.17
C THR A 98 10.29 -14.76 5.89
N TYR A 99 9.72 -15.96 5.90
CA TYR A 99 8.80 -16.41 4.87
C TYR A 99 7.40 -15.89 5.19
N MET A 100 6.77 -15.23 4.23
CA MET A 100 5.36 -14.86 4.34
C MET A 100 4.51 -16.02 3.83
N SER A 101 3.51 -16.44 4.61
CA SER A 101 2.60 -17.51 4.20
C SER A 101 1.81 -17.08 2.95
N TYR A 102 1.27 -18.05 2.20
CA TYR A 102 0.45 -17.82 1.02
C TYR A 102 -0.67 -16.78 1.24
N ALA A 103 -1.29 -16.82 2.44
CA ALA A 103 -2.36 -15.90 2.84
C ALA A 103 -1.85 -14.49 3.17
N ASP A 104 -0.60 -14.37 3.63
CA ASP A 104 -0.02 -13.10 4.08
C ASP A 104 0.68 -12.34 2.95
N GLN A 105 1.03 -13.00 1.84
CA GLN A 105 1.64 -12.35 0.69
C GLN A 105 0.63 -11.39 0.04
N ASP A 106 0.81 -10.07 0.22
CA ASP A 106 0.08 -9.04 -0.54
C ASP A 106 0.95 -8.26 -1.56
N PRO A 107 1.78 -8.90 -2.41
CA PRO A 107 2.45 -8.19 -3.48
C PRO A 107 1.61 -8.27 -4.76
N GLY A 108 0.36 -7.75 -4.74
CA GLY A 108 -0.63 -7.88 -5.82
C GLY A 108 -0.17 -7.43 -7.23
N VAL A 109 1.02 -6.81 -7.34
CA VAL A 109 1.69 -6.51 -8.61
C VAL A 109 2.11 -7.76 -9.38
N PHE A 110 2.52 -8.85 -8.73
CA PHE A 110 2.98 -10.06 -9.44
C PHE A 110 1.82 -10.76 -10.14
N GLU A 111 0.65 -10.80 -9.51
CA GLU A 111 -0.58 -11.30 -10.11
C GLU A 111 -1.06 -10.40 -11.25
N ALA A 112 -0.92 -9.08 -11.11
CA ALA A 112 -1.23 -8.15 -12.18
C ALA A 112 -0.29 -8.29 -13.39
N LEU A 113 0.92 -8.82 -13.20
CA LEU A 113 1.86 -9.22 -14.27
C LEU A 113 1.55 -10.62 -14.85
N GLY A 114 0.54 -11.32 -14.35
CA GLY A 114 0.13 -12.64 -14.83
C GLY A 114 0.75 -13.83 -14.10
N LEU A 115 1.58 -13.59 -13.08
CA LEU A 115 2.11 -14.65 -12.22
C LEU A 115 1.04 -15.17 -11.26
N ARG A 116 1.29 -16.33 -10.66
CA ARG A 116 0.43 -16.95 -9.65
C ARG A 116 1.24 -17.22 -8.40
N LYS A 117 0.65 -17.05 -7.22
CA LYS A 117 1.31 -17.48 -5.98
C LYS A 117 1.61 -18.97 -6.04
N HIS A 118 2.81 -19.36 -5.60
CA HIS A 118 3.16 -20.77 -5.46
C HIS A 118 2.24 -21.41 -4.39
N PRO A 119 1.61 -22.57 -4.65
CA PRO A 119 0.59 -23.16 -3.76
C PRO A 119 1.16 -23.81 -2.47
N ARG A 120 2.47 -23.69 -2.23
CA ARG A 120 3.19 -24.25 -1.07
C ARG A 120 4.22 -23.26 -0.58
#